data_AF-A0ABC9N7Y8-F1
#
_entry.id   AF-A0ABC9N7Y8-F1
#
_cell.length_a   1.000
_cell.length_b   1.000
_cell.length_c   1.000
_cell.angle_alpha   90.00
_cell.angle_beta   90.00
_cell.angle_gamma   90.00
#
_symmetry.space_group_name_H-M   'P 1'
#
loop_
_entity.id
_entity.type
_entity.pdbx_description
1 polymer ?
#
loop_
_entity_poly.entity_id
_entity_poly.type
_entity_poly.pdbx_seq_one_letter_code
_entity_poly.pdbx_strand_id
1 'polypeptide(L)'
;MNTKDNILDNLSEYSPRQLAEYVDKGVITWDDMRDTGDLTPSLRKAIEEQISQIAQVEDKDWERALTAGTKSAFQEYLSKYPSGKFTDAARGRISDLIREDNKIQIENEWDSLDKSDIEALRTFIRENPRSPHVTEARAKINELQREKRRGNGTRLVISAIREGYNSNRPDLKIPELLKTYLNSNRISSHDIATVIGDDNNIMEAEIVQTLCNEGIIEYDDLENISGIDSVFVDKLIDFQSSDVPDLPPAQPLEEIKKDYTEVYFWGIPSSGKTCALGAIMSAAKNGTNVKAMHPDGNCQGAAYMMQLADLFDPEAVSVLPPRTDVQDTYEMRFTLVGEDGREHKLAFIDLSGELFTCMHLKASGLPFERQEQADAINTLDNILVKNRTNNRKIHFFVVEYGAQDKKIRSMSQDSYLQAAISYINEMDIFDEFTDGVYMIVTKVDKANVDESELGTHLANYIETYYKGLYGGLVDICEKKEINGGRVSRFPFSIGKVCFQNLCMFDKEWTHRIIEEIKERSYAERAGRLGKLTRMFGK
;
A
#
# COMPACT_ATOMS: atom_id res chain seq x y z
N MET A 1 -72.70 48.42 -3.36
CA MET A 1 -72.41 49.13 -2.09
C MET A 1 -73.23 50.39 -2.08
N ASN A 2 -74.03 50.63 -1.05
CA ASN A 2 -74.72 51.92 -0.87
C ASN A 2 -73.65 52.99 -0.60
N THR A 3 -73.70 54.12 -1.29
CA THR A 3 -72.79 55.25 -1.04
C THR A 3 -73.13 55.91 0.29
N LYS A 4 -72.11 56.50 0.94
CA LYS A 4 -72.26 57.24 2.21
C LYS A 4 -73.45 58.21 2.16
N ASP A 5 -73.53 59.00 1.10
CA ASP A 5 -74.60 59.99 0.88
C ASP A 5 -76.00 59.35 0.81
N ASN A 6 -76.14 58.22 0.12
CA ASN A 6 -77.42 57.50 0.01
C ASN A 6 -77.88 56.88 1.35
N ILE A 7 -76.94 56.53 2.24
CA ILE A 7 -77.26 56.02 3.57
C ILE A 7 -77.73 57.17 4.48
N LEU A 8 -77.07 58.33 4.39
CA LEU A 8 -77.38 59.52 5.18
C LEU A 8 -78.69 60.19 4.74
N ASP A 9 -78.99 60.21 3.44
CA ASP A 9 -80.23 60.80 2.89
C ASP A 9 -81.49 59.95 3.20
N ASN A 10 -81.32 58.69 3.61
CA ASN A 10 -82.42 57.74 3.84
C ASN A 10 -82.30 57.02 5.20
N LEU A 11 -81.81 57.68 6.24
CA LEU A 11 -81.56 57.06 7.56
C LEU A 11 -82.77 56.32 8.14
N SER A 12 -83.99 56.82 7.89
CA SER A 12 -85.24 56.24 8.37
C SER A 12 -85.64 54.93 7.67
N GLU A 13 -85.05 54.63 6.51
CA GLU A 13 -85.29 53.41 5.74
C GLU A 13 -84.41 52.23 6.20
N TYR A 14 -83.39 52.50 7.01
CA TYR A 14 -82.48 51.48 7.54
C TYR A 14 -82.85 51.11 8.98
N SER A 15 -82.78 49.81 9.28
CA SER A 15 -82.89 49.35 10.66
C SER A 15 -81.72 49.85 11.52
N PRO A 16 -81.90 50.00 12.86
CA PRO A 16 -80.81 50.33 13.77
C PRO A 16 -79.60 49.41 13.64
N ARG A 17 -79.82 48.14 13.25
CA ARG A 17 -78.76 47.17 12.97
C ARG A 17 -77.97 47.50 11.71
N GLN A 18 -78.63 47.86 10.62
CA GLN A 18 -77.95 48.26 9.37
C GLN A 18 -77.13 49.53 9.58
N LEU A 19 -77.68 50.50 10.31
CA LEU A 19 -76.94 51.71 10.68
C LEU A 19 -75.76 51.40 11.60
N ALA A 20 -75.92 50.51 12.59
CA ALA A 20 -74.82 50.03 13.42
C ALA A 20 -73.72 49.34 12.60
N GLU A 21 -74.06 48.52 11.60
CA GLU A 21 -73.09 47.89 10.70
C GLU A 21 -72.34 48.90 9.82
N TYR A 22 -72.99 50.00 9.40
CA TYR A 22 -72.32 51.09 8.67
C TYR A 22 -71.40 51.91 9.57
N VAL A 23 -71.78 52.13 10.83
CA VAL A 23 -70.95 52.79 11.84
C VAL A 23 -69.73 51.94 12.19
N ASP A 24 -69.93 50.64 12.44
CA ASP A 24 -68.87 49.69 12.76
C ASP A 24 -67.83 49.56 11.63
N LYS A 25 -68.29 49.57 10.37
CA LYS A 25 -67.42 49.54 9.17
C LYS A 25 -66.82 50.90 8.82
N GLY A 26 -67.11 51.96 9.59
CA GLY A 26 -66.62 53.31 9.33
C GLY A 26 -67.14 53.95 8.04
N VAL A 27 -68.27 53.46 7.50
CA VAL A 27 -68.92 54.00 6.29
C VAL A 27 -69.62 55.32 6.59
N ILE A 28 -70.20 55.44 7.79
CA ILE A 28 -70.82 56.65 8.33
C ILE A 28 -70.35 56.83 9.78
N THR A 29 -70.27 58.08 10.24
CA THR A 29 -69.91 58.41 11.63
C THR A 29 -71.12 58.98 12.38
N TRP A 30 -71.01 59.06 13.70
CA TRP A 30 -72.02 59.75 14.52
C TRP A 30 -72.19 61.22 14.15
N ASP A 31 -71.11 61.87 13.72
CA ASP A 31 -71.16 63.26 13.24
C ASP A 31 -71.91 63.35 11.91
N ASP A 32 -71.64 62.43 10.97
CA ASP A 32 -72.35 62.39 9.69
C ASP A 32 -73.87 62.22 9.86
N MET A 33 -74.29 61.34 10.77
CA MET A 33 -75.72 61.10 11.03
C MET A 33 -76.38 62.27 11.76
N ARG A 34 -75.65 62.98 12.62
CA ARG A 34 -76.16 64.14 13.37
C ARG A 34 -76.52 65.29 12.43
N ASP A 35 -75.72 65.49 11.37
CA ASP A 35 -75.85 66.63 10.46
C ASP A 35 -77.07 66.51 9.51
N THR A 36 -77.69 65.33 9.41
CA THR A 36 -78.93 65.09 8.64
C THR A 36 -80.19 65.64 9.32
N GLY A 37 -80.16 65.82 10.65
CA GLY A 37 -81.33 66.19 11.45
C GLY A 37 -82.30 65.04 11.80
N ASP A 38 -82.11 63.85 11.21
CA ASP A 38 -83.02 62.70 11.36
C ASP A 38 -82.64 61.72 12.50
N LEU A 39 -81.51 61.97 13.18
CA LEU A 39 -81.02 61.13 14.28
C LEU A 39 -81.72 61.45 15.62
N THR A 40 -82.86 60.80 15.88
CA THR A 40 -83.57 60.92 17.18
C THR A 40 -82.82 60.25 18.35
N PRO A 41 -83.00 60.70 19.61
CA PRO A 41 -82.38 60.05 20.77
C PRO A 41 -82.71 58.56 20.91
N SER A 42 -83.92 58.16 20.54
CA SER A 42 -84.37 56.76 20.51
C SER A 42 -83.65 55.94 19.44
N LEU A 43 -83.47 56.50 18.24
CA LEU A 43 -82.74 55.83 17.16
C LEU A 43 -81.27 55.69 17.50
N ARG A 44 -80.66 56.74 18.06
CA ARG A 44 -79.28 56.70 18.58
C ARG A 44 -79.08 55.60 19.61
N LYS A 45 -79.93 55.53 20.63
CA LYS A 45 -79.85 54.48 21.66
C LYS A 45 -80.00 53.08 21.07
N ALA A 46 -80.91 52.89 20.11
CA ALA A 46 -81.09 51.60 19.44
C ALA A 46 -79.86 51.21 18.60
N ILE A 47 -79.21 52.16 17.93
CA ILE A 47 -77.95 51.93 17.20
C ILE A 47 -76.82 51.60 18.17
N GLU A 48 -76.69 52.33 19.29
CA GLU A 48 -75.69 52.05 20.34
C GLU A 48 -75.86 50.64 20.95
N GLU A 49 -77.10 50.21 21.21
CA GLU A 49 -77.40 48.84 21.67
C GLU A 49 -77.00 47.78 20.61
N GLN A 50 -77.24 48.05 19.33
CA GLN A 50 -76.83 47.14 18.25
C GLN A 50 -75.29 47.08 18.09
N ILE A 51 -74.59 48.21 18.22
CA ILE A 51 -73.11 48.24 18.24
C ILE A 51 -72.56 47.39 19.40
N SER A 52 -73.18 47.49 20.59
CA SER A 52 -72.78 46.66 21.73
C SER A 52 -72.99 45.15 21.48
N GLN A 53 -74.09 44.78 20.81
CA GLN A 53 -74.34 43.39 20.41
C GLN A 53 -73.33 42.90 19.35
N ILE A 54 -72.99 43.73 18.37
CA ILE A 54 -71.98 43.42 17.34
C ILE A 54 -70.62 43.16 18.01
N ALA A 55 -70.21 44.00 18.96
CA ALA A 55 -68.97 43.81 19.72
C ALA A 55 -68.95 42.51 20.54
N GLN A 56 -70.07 42.13 21.19
CA GLN A 56 -70.16 40.85 21.91
C GLN A 56 -70.07 39.63 20.99
N VAL A 57 -70.54 39.75 19.75
CA VAL A 57 -70.44 38.67 18.75
C VAL A 57 -68.99 38.52 18.28
N GLU A 58 -68.28 39.63 18.05
CA GLU A 58 -66.85 39.60 17.74
C GLU A 58 -66.02 38.98 18.87
N ASP A 59 -66.23 39.38 20.13
CA ASP A 59 -65.52 38.80 21.29
C ASP A 59 -65.71 37.26 21.34
N LYS A 60 -66.92 36.76 21.09
CA LYS A 60 -67.20 35.31 21.01
C LYS A 60 -66.50 34.62 19.83
N ASP A 61 -66.47 35.27 18.68
CA ASP A 61 -65.80 34.71 17.50
C ASP A 61 -64.28 34.72 17.65
N TRP A 62 -63.72 35.68 18.39
CA TRP A 62 -62.33 35.67 18.82
C TRP A 62 -62.02 34.55 19.82
N GLU A 63 -62.88 34.30 20.82
CA GLU A 63 -62.74 33.15 21.73
C GLU A 63 -62.76 31.81 20.99
N ARG A 64 -63.59 31.68 19.95
CA ARG A 64 -63.59 30.49 19.07
C ARG A 64 -62.28 30.34 18.33
N ALA A 65 -61.73 31.43 17.78
CA ALA A 65 -60.43 31.40 17.11
C ALA A 65 -59.30 30.99 18.06
N LEU A 66 -59.30 31.52 19.29
CA LEU A 66 -58.36 31.11 20.34
C LEU A 66 -58.50 29.63 20.71
N THR A 67 -59.73 29.13 20.83
CA THR A 67 -60.00 27.73 21.17
C THR A 67 -59.52 26.79 20.07
N ALA A 68 -59.75 27.15 18.81
CA ALA A 68 -59.27 26.36 17.68
C ALA A 68 -57.75 26.40 17.54
N GLY A 69 -57.13 27.56 17.79
CA GLY A 69 -55.67 27.73 17.81
C GLY A 69 -54.99 27.46 16.46
N THR A 70 -55.72 27.45 15.35
CA THR A 70 -55.17 27.16 14.01
C THR A 70 -55.02 28.40 13.16
N LYS A 71 -54.08 28.36 12.20
CA LYS A 71 -53.91 29.42 11.20
C LYS A 71 -55.21 29.73 10.45
N SER A 72 -55.98 28.69 10.08
CA SER A 72 -57.26 28.84 9.39
C SER A 72 -58.29 29.61 10.22
N ALA A 73 -58.40 29.32 11.53
CA ALA A 73 -59.36 29.98 12.40
C ALA A 73 -59.05 31.48 12.60
N PHE A 74 -57.77 31.83 12.74
CA PHE A 74 -57.35 33.24 12.80
C PHE A 74 -57.49 33.96 11.45
N GLN A 75 -57.26 33.28 10.32
CA GLN A 75 -57.51 33.84 8.98
C GLN A 75 -59.00 34.08 8.73
N GLU A 76 -59.86 33.16 9.17
CA GLU A 76 -61.32 33.32 9.10
C GLU A 76 -61.78 34.52 9.94
N TYR A 77 -61.25 34.66 11.17
CA TYR A 77 -61.49 35.84 12.01
C TYR A 77 -61.06 37.14 11.29
N LEU A 78 -59.86 37.19 10.72
CA LEU A 78 -59.37 38.36 9.97
C LEU A 78 -60.20 38.66 8.72
N SER A 79 -60.76 37.65 8.06
CA SER A 79 -61.63 37.84 6.90
C SER A 79 -63.01 38.36 7.30
N LYS A 80 -63.52 37.93 8.45
CA LYS A 80 -64.83 38.35 8.98
C LYS A 80 -64.77 39.73 9.64
N TYR A 81 -63.63 40.09 10.23
CA TYR A 81 -63.38 41.35 10.94
C TYR A 81 -62.09 42.04 10.45
N PRO A 82 -62.06 42.61 9.22
CA PRO A 82 -60.86 43.22 8.65
C PRO A 82 -60.28 44.40 9.44
N SER A 83 -61.13 45.08 10.22
CA SER A 83 -60.78 46.22 11.08
C SER A 83 -61.17 45.98 12.55
N GLY A 84 -61.34 44.71 12.94
CA GLY A 84 -61.77 44.31 14.28
C GLY A 84 -60.74 44.58 15.39
N LYS A 85 -61.22 44.53 16.63
CA LYS A 85 -60.45 44.80 17.86
C LYS A 85 -59.25 43.87 18.04
N PHE A 86 -59.31 42.62 17.56
CA PHE A 86 -58.26 41.62 17.76
C PHE A 86 -57.41 41.35 16.52
N THR A 87 -57.45 42.22 15.51
CA THR A 87 -56.72 42.05 14.24
C THR A 87 -55.20 41.88 14.43
N ASP A 88 -54.56 42.73 15.25
CA ASP A 88 -53.13 42.62 15.52
C ASP A 88 -52.77 41.37 16.34
N ALA A 89 -53.64 41.00 17.29
CA ALA A 89 -53.48 39.77 18.06
C ALA A 89 -53.60 38.52 17.16
N ALA A 90 -54.56 38.50 16.24
CA ALA A 90 -54.73 37.42 15.27
C ALA A 90 -53.52 37.29 14.33
N ARG A 91 -52.98 38.42 13.84
CA ARG A 91 -51.74 38.44 13.05
C ARG A 91 -50.53 37.93 13.85
N GLY A 92 -50.41 38.33 15.11
CA GLY A 92 -49.38 37.83 16.03
C GLY A 92 -49.45 36.32 16.20
N ARG A 93 -50.65 35.77 16.47
CA ARG A 93 -50.88 34.32 16.59
C ARG A 93 -50.53 33.56 15.31
N ILE A 94 -50.89 34.08 14.15
CA ILE A 94 -50.52 33.48 12.86
C ILE A 94 -48.99 33.46 12.70
N SER A 95 -48.30 34.55 13.06
CA SER A 95 -46.84 34.61 13.00
C SER A 95 -46.18 33.59 13.94
N ASP A 96 -46.70 33.43 15.15
CA ASP A 96 -46.20 32.45 16.12
C ASP A 96 -46.39 31.01 15.63
N LEU A 97 -47.57 30.70 15.08
CA LEU A 97 -47.86 29.39 14.50
C LEU A 97 -46.94 29.07 13.31
N ILE A 98 -46.72 30.04 12.42
CA ILE A 98 -45.77 29.88 11.30
C ILE A 98 -44.35 29.62 11.82
N ARG A 99 -43.94 30.28 12.91
CA ARG A 99 -42.63 30.06 13.51
C ARG A 99 -42.51 28.66 14.09
N GLU A 100 -43.56 28.14 14.74
CA GLU A 100 -43.56 26.79 15.30
C GLU A 100 -43.59 25.73 14.19
N ASP A 101 -44.41 25.92 13.15
CA ASP A 101 -44.45 25.02 11.98
C ASP A 101 -43.08 24.97 11.28
N ASN A 102 -42.43 26.12 11.07
CA ASN A 102 -41.08 26.18 10.50
C ASN A 102 -40.05 25.47 11.38
N LYS A 103 -40.18 25.57 12.71
CA LYS A 103 -39.29 24.88 13.64
C LYS A 103 -39.48 23.36 13.52
N ILE A 104 -40.72 22.87 13.51
CA ILE A 104 -41.03 21.44 13.35
C ILE A 104 -40.50 20.93 12.00
N GLN A 105 -40.66 21.71 10.93
CA GLN A 105 -40.14 21.35 9.62
C GLN A 105 -38.60 21.20 9.62
N ILE A 106 -37.88 22.16 10.22
CA ILE A 106 -36.41 22.13 10.31
C ILE A 106 -35.92 20.90 11.12
N GLU A 107 -36.62 20.55 12.20
CA GLU A 107 -36.28 19.34 12.98
C GLU A 107 -36.47 18.07 12.15
N ASN A 108 -37.59 17.93 11.44
CA ASN A 108 -37.83 16.77 10.56
C ASN A 108 -36.81 16.66 9.41
N GLU A 109 -36.45 17.79 8.81
CA GLU A 109 -35.40 17.86 7.78
C GLU A 109 -34.04 17.41 8.36
N TRP A 110 -33.70 17.84 9.57
CA TRP A 110 -32.46 17.43 10.24
C TRP A 110 -32.43 15.93 10.59
N ASP A 111 -33.53 15.39 11.11
CA ASP A 111 -33.62 13.98 11.51
C ASP A 111 -33.50 13.03 10.32
N SER A 112 -34.12 13.39 9.18
CA SER A 112 -34.11 12.60 7.95
C SER A 112 -32.87 12.78 7.06
N LEU A 113 -32.04 13.79 7.34
CA LEU A 113 -30.82 14.08 6.60
C LEU A 113 -29.79 12.94 6.72
N ASP A 114 -29.19 12.55 5.58
CA ASP A 114 -28.01 11.67 5.57
C ASP A 114 -26.78 12.44 6.10
N LYS A 115 -26.39 12.10 7.33
CA LYS A 115 -25.28 12.75 8.05
C LYS A 115 -23.90 12.24 7.62
N SER A 116 -23.84 11.32 6.66
CA SER A 116 -22.59 10.85 6.04
C SER A 116 -22.23 11.61 4.76
N ASP A 117 -23.17 12.37 4.18
CA ASP A 117 -22.94 13.18 2.98
C ASP A 117 -22.63 14.65 3.32
N ILE A 118 -21.40 15.07 2.97
CA ILE A 118 -20.92 16.44 3.18
C ILE A 118 -21.78 17.47 2.41
N GLU A 119 -22.25 17.16 1.21
CA GLU A 119 -23.02 18.10 0.40
C GLU A 119 -24.47 18.20 0.88
N ALA A 120 -25.03 17.11 1.40
CA ALA A 120 -26.32 17.13 2.10
C ALA A 120 -26.27 18.05 3.34
N LEU A 121 -25.24 17.89 4.18
CA LEU A 121 -25.01 18.75 5.36
C LEU A 121 -24.78 20.23 4.98
N ARG A 122 -24.07 20.51 3.89
CA ARG A 122 -23.88 21.89 3.38
C ARG A 122 -25.16 22.50 2.86
N THR A 123 -25.96 21.72 2.15
CA THR A 123 -27.25 22.15 1.63
C THR A 123 -28.19 22.52 2.77
N PHE A 124 -28.26 21.68 3.81
CA PHE A 124 -29.01 21.98 5.03
C PHE A 124 -28.58 23.31 5.67
N ILE A 125 -27.27 23.57 5.83
CA ILE A 125 -26.77 24.84 6.40
C ILE A 125 -27.16 26.05 5.53
N ARG A 126 -27.12 25.89 4.20
CA ARG A 126 -27.43 26.95 3.24
C ARG A 126 -28.92 27.32 3.26
N GLU A 127 -29.79 26.32 3.36
CA GLU A 127 -31.25 26.50 3.37
C GLU A 127 -31.76 26.95 4.75
N ASN A 128 -31.07 26.54 5.83
CA ASN A 128 -31.46 26.81 7.21
C ASN A 128 -30.36 27.54 8.03
N PRO A 129 -29.92 28.76 7.63
CA PRO A 129 -28.73 29.41 8.19
C PRO A 129 -28.85 29.86 9.65
N ARG A 130 -30.06 29.89 10.20
CA ARG A 130 -30.36 30.23 11.61
C ARG A 130 -30.84 29.04 12.44
N SER A 131 -30.79 27.82 11.88
CA SER A 131 -31.17 26.61 12.60
C SER A 131 -30.22 26.36 13.80
N PRO A 132 -30.74 25.84 14.94
CA PRO A 132 -29.89 25.41 16.05
C PRO A 132 -28.88 24.32 15.64
N HIS A 133 -29.18 23.55 14.59
CA HIS A 133 -28.35 22.44 14.10
C HIS A 133 -27.16 22.86 13.23
N VAL A 134 -27.02 24.16 12.90
CA VAL A 134 -25.90 24.64 12.05
C VAL A 134 -24.54 24.31 12.65
N THR A 135 -24.40 24.41 13.97
CA THR A 135 -23.14 24.11 14.67
C THR A 135 -22.82 22.61 14.58
N GLU A 136 -23.82 21.75 14.80
CA GLU A 136 -23.68 20.29 14.71
C GLU A 136 -23.35 19.84 13.29
N ALA A 137 -24.06 20.36 12.28
CA ALA A 137 -23.79 20.09 10.87
C ALA A 137 -22.35 20.47 10.47
N ARG A 138 -21.86 21.62 10.93
CA ARG A 138 -20.46 22.04 10.70
C ARG A 138 -19.46 21.12 11.39
N ALA A 139 -19.75 20.64 12.60
CA ALA A 139 -18.91 19.68 13.29
C ALA A 139 -18.83 18.36 12.52
N LYS A 140 -19.96 17.85 12.01
CA LYS A 140 -20.01 16.62 11.22
C LYS A 140 -19.28 16.74 9.89
N ILE A 141 -19.42 17.87 9.19
CA ILE A 141 -18.62 18.17 7.98
C ILE A 141 -17.12 18.12 8.30
N ASN A 142 -16.69 18.71 9.42
CA ASN A 142 -15.28 18.71 9.80
C ASN A 142 -14.77 17.30 10.13
N GLU A 143 -15.58 16.47 10.78
CA GLU A 143 -15.27 15.04 11.04
C GLU A 143 -15.07 14.26 9.73
N LEU A 144 -16.05 14.31 8.82
CA LEU A 144 -15.97 13.63 7.52
C LEU A 144 -14.81 14.17 6.66
N GLN A 145 -14.51 15.47 6.73
CA GLN A 145 -13.34 16.04 6.07
C GLN A 145 -12.02 15.61 6.71
N ARG A 146 -11.96 15.38 8.04
CA ARG A 146 -10.78 14.83 8.70
C ARG A 146 -10.54 13.39 8.24
N GLU A 147 -11.58 12.57 8.19
CA GLU A 147 -11.51 11.20 7.66
C GLU A 147 -11.06 11.19 6.19
N LYS A 148 -11.63 12.05 5.34
CA LYS A 148 -11.16 12.19 3.95
C LYS A 148 -9.72 12.71 3.85
N ARG A 149 -9.28 13.55 4.79
CA ARG A 149 -7.89 14.04 4.89
C ARG A 149 -6.93 13.02 5.51
N ARG A 150 -7.41 11.97 6.21
CA ARG A 150 -6.58 10.83 6.63
C ARG A 150 -5.97 10.09 5.43
N GLY A 151 -6.51 10.23 4.22
CA GLY A 151 -5.81 9.84 2.97
C GLY A 151 -4.47 10.56 2.71
N ASN A 152 -4.10 11.58 3.50
CA ASN A 152 -2.77 12.19 3.51
C ASN A 152 -1.84 11.61 4.60
N GLY A 153 -2.39 10.84 5.55
CA GLY A 153 -1.67 10.24 6.67
C GLY A 153 -0.68 9.17 6.20
N THR A 154 -1.15 8.21 5.40
CA THR A 154 -0.30 7.21 4.74
C THR A 154 0.83 7.83 3.93
N ARG A 155 0.57 8.94 3.23
CA ARG A 155 1.61 9.70 2.51
C ARG A 155 2.67 10.30 3.44
N LEU A 156 2.28 10.80 4.62
CA LEU A 156 3.22 11.30 5.62
C LEU A 156 4.02 10.16 6.26
N VAL A 157 3.42 8.99 6.46
CA VAL A 157 4.13 7.77 6.91
C VAL A 157 5.19 7.38 5.87
N ILE A 158 4.83 7.26 4.59
CA ILE A 158 5.77 6.97 3.50
C ILE A 158 6.88 8.02 3.43
N SER A 159 6.55 9.30 3.63
CA SER A 159 7.55 10.37 3.67
C SER A 159 8.51 10.22 4.86
N ALA A 160 8.00 9.89 6.05
CA ALA A 160 8.83 9.65 7.23
C ALA A 160 9.77 8.46 7.04
N ILE A 161 9.26 7.36 6.46
CA ILE A 161 10.06 6.17 6.16
C ILE A 161 11.18 6.52 5.17
N ARG A 162 10.85 7.18 4.06
CA ARG A 162 11.86 7.62 3.06
C ARG A 162 12.90 8.55 3.66
N GLU A 163 12.49 9.49 4.50
CA GLU A 163 13.40 10.40 5.18
C GLU A 163 14.31 9.65 6.17
N GLY A 164 13.75 8.73 6.95
CA GLY A 164 14.51 7.94 7.91
C GLY A 164 15.55 7.03 7.25
N TYR A 165 15.24 6.42 6.10
CA TYR A 165 16.20 5.64 5.31
C TYR A 165 17.34 6.47 4.70
N ASN A 166 17.21 7.79 4.61
CA ASN A 166 18.31 8.67 4.23
C ASN A 166 19.24 9.01 5.40
N SER A 167 18.95 8.52 6.61
CA SER A 167 19.76 8.72 7.81
C SER A 167 20.69 7.52 8.07
N ASN A 168 21.73 7.73 8.88
CA ASN A 168 22.65 6.66 9.30
C ASN A 168 22.02 5.67 10.31
N ARG A 169 20.87 6.02 10.90
CA ARG A 169 20.17 5.20 11.91
C ARG A 169 18.65 5.20 11.63
N PRO A 170 18.20 4.52 10.56
CA PRO A 170 16.79 4.44 10.21
C PRO A 170 15.94 3.82 11.34
N ASP A 171 16.52 2.86 12.06
CA ASP A 171 15.99 2.21 13.26
C ASP A 171 15.57 3.19 14.35
N LEU A 172 16.26 4.31 14.50
CA LEU A 172 15.90 5.38 15.45
C LEU A 172 15.07 6.48 14.79
N LYS A 173 15.42 6.85 13.55
CA LYS A 173 14.86 8.04 12.91
C LYS A 173 13.40 7.86 12.47
N ILE A 174 13.06 6.67 11.97
CA ILE A 174 11.70 6.39 11.49
C ILE A 174 10.71 6.42 12.67
N PRO A 175 10.93 5.68 13.78
CA PRO A 175 10.05 5.78 14.95
C PRO A 175 9.92 7.21 15.48
N GLU A 176 11.01 7.98 15.56
CA GLU A 176 11.01 9.39 16.01
C GLU A 176 10.08 10.28 15.16
N LEU A 177 10.17 10.17 13.82
CA LEU A 177 9.35 10.94 12.90
C LEU A 177 7.87 10.55 12.98
N LEU A 178 7.58 9.25 12.99
CA LEU A 178 6.21 8.74 13.11
C LEU A 178 5.57 9.16 14.44
N LYS A 179 6.30 9.05 15.55
CA LYS A 179 5.86 9.50 16.88
C LYS A 179 5.57 11.00 16.91
N THR A 180 6.39 11.81 16.23
CA THR A 180 6.14 13.26 16.09
C THR A 180 4.84 13.54 15.33
N TYR A 181 4.55 12.78 14.27
CA TYR A 181 3.32 12.91 13.51
C TYR A 181 2.09 12.39 14.26
N LEU A 182 2.22 11.33 15.05
CA LEU A 182 1.15 10.84 15.94
C LEU A 182 0.81 11.87 17.02
N ASN A 183 1.82 12.40 17.72
CA ASN A 183 1.64 13.39 18.78
C ASN A 183 1.00 14.69 18.29
N SER A 184 1.17 15.02 17.01
CA SER A 184 0.55 16.18 16.36
C SER A 184 -0.78 15.84 15.66
N ASN A 185 -1.31 14.62 15.83
CA ASN A 185 -2.53 14.12 15.19
C ASN A 185 -2.51 14.24 13.65
N ARG A 186 -1.33 14.16 13.04
CA ARG A 186 -1.13 14.23 11.58
C ARG A 186 -1.25 12.86 10.91
N ILE A 187 -1.01 11.80 11.66
CA ILE A 187 -1.21 10.39 11.28
C ILE A 187 -1.87 9.64 12.46
N SER A 188 -2.29 8.42 12.22
CA SER A 188 -2.78 7.44 13.21
C SER A 188 -2.04 6.10 13.08
N SER A 189 -2.10 5.25 14.10
CA SER A 189 -1.53 3.88 14.06
C SER A 189 -2.10 3.06 12.89
N HIS A 190 -3.39 3.25 12.60
CA HIS A 190 -4.05 2.67 11.42
C HIS A 190 -3.40 3.10 10.09
N ASP A 191 -2.97 4.37 9.96
CA ASP A 191 -2.26 4.82 8.74
C ASP A 191 -0.90 4.12 8.59
N ILE A 192 -0.22 3.84 9.70
CA ILE A 192 1.07 3.14 9.71
C ILE A 192 0.87 1.66 9.33
N ALA A 193 -0.08 0.98 9.96
CA ALA A 193 -0.42 -0.40 9.65
C ALA A 193 -0.88 -0.55 8.18
N THR A 194 -1.74 0.35 7.69
CA THR A 194 -2.16 0.36 6.28
C THR A 194 -0.96 0.44 5.33
N VAL A 195 0.01 1.32 5.62
CA VAL A 195 1.23 1.43 4.80
C VAL A 195 2.10 0.18 4.86
N ILE A 196 2.17 -0.49 6.01
CA ILE A 196 2.84 -1.78 6.15
C ILE A 196 2.11 -2.87 5.35
N GLY A 197 0.77 -2.87 5.31
CA GLY A 197 0.00 -3.82 4.50
C GLY A 197 0.08 -3.57 3.00
N ASP A 198 0.16 -2.31 2.58
CA ASP A 198 0.33 -1.93 1.17
C ASP A 198 1.71 -2.38 0.63
N ASP A 199 2.74 -2.36 1.48
CA ASP A 199 4.08 -2.89 1.18
C ASP A 199 4.69 -3.53 2.43
N ASN A 200 4.51 -4.85 2.56
CA ASN A 200 5.00 -5.66 3.68
C ASN A 200 6.53 -5.60 3.84
N ASN A 201 7.25 -5.07 2.85
CA ASN A 201 8.71 -4.94 2.86
C ASN A 201 9.16 -3.47 2.91
N ILE A 202 8.27 -2.54 3.27
CA ILE A 202 8.61 -1.11 3.34
C ILE A 202 9.61 -0.78 4.45
N MET A 203 9.68 -1.59 5.51
CA MET A 203 10.58 -1.44 6.66
C MET A 203 11.24 -2.76 7.06
N GLU A 204 12.41 -2.67 7.68
CA GLU A 204 13.13 -3.81 8.28
C GLU A 204 12.43 -4.32 9.55
N ALA A 205 12.60 -5.60 9.87
CA ALA A 205 11.97 -6.24 11.03
C ALA A 205 12.28 -5.49 12.35
N GLU A 206 13.53 -5.05 12.54
CA GLU A 206 13.94 -4.30 13.73
C GLU A 206 13.20 -2.96 13.88
N ILE A 207 12.95 -2.26 12.77
CA ILE A 207 12.16 -1.02 12.78
C ILE A 207 10.73 -1.33 13.19
N VAL A 208 10.08 -2.32 12.55
CA VAL A 208 8.68 -2.67 12.86
C VAL A 208 8.53 -3.13 14.31
N GLN A 209 9.47 -3.93 14.81
CA GLN A 209 9.51 -4.35 16.21
C GLN A 209 9.69 -3.14 17.14
N THR A 210 10.52 -2.16 16.78
CA THR A 210 10.67 -0.91 17.54
C THR A 210 9.35 -0.13 17.59
N LEU A 211 8.62 -0.04 16.48
CA LEU A 211 7.29 0.60 16.47
C LEU A 211 6.31 -0.11 17.42
N CYS A 212 6.33 -1.44 17.46
CA CYS A 212 5.49 -2.23 18.37
C CYS A 212 5.91 -2.04 19.84
N ASN A 213 7.21 -2.15 20.13
CA ASN A 213 7.78 -2.02 21.47
C ASN A 213 7.59 -0.62 22.07
N GLU A 214 7.58 0.43 21.23
CA GLU A 214 7.28 1.79 21.65
C GLU A 214 5.78 2.11 21.75
N GLY A 215 4.90 1.16 21.42
CA GLY A 215 3.45 1.34 21.41
C GLY A 215 2.96 2.31 20.33
N ILE A 216 3.69 2.44 19.22
CA ILE A 216 3.29 3.24 18.06
C ILE A 216 2.20 2.51 17.26
N ILE A 217 2.34 1.20 17.13
CA ILE A 217 1.35 0.26 16.56
C ILE A 217 1.28 -0.99 17.45
N GLU A 218 0.23 -1.79 17.32
CA GLU A 218 0.07 -3.07 18.02
C GLU A 218 0.39 -4.25 17.08
N TYR A 219 0.82 -5.40 17.61
CA TYR A 219 1.01 -6.60 16.80
C TYR A 219 -0.29 -7.06 16.12
N ASP A 220 -1.43 -6.91 16.82
CA ASP A 220 -2.76 -7.19 16.28
C ASP A 220 -3.11 -6.28 15.07
N ASP A 221 -2.54 -5.08 14.98
CA ASP A 221 -2.72 -4.21 13.80
C ASP A 221 -2.06 -4.82 12.56
N LEU A 222 -0.93 -5.53 12.72
CA LEU A 222 -0.23 -6.18 11.61
C LEU A 222 -1.06 -7.32 11.02
N GLU A 223 -1.76 -8.08 11.84
CA GLU A 223 -2.64 -9.14 11.36
C GLU A 223 -3.95 -8.58 10.79
N ASN A 224 -4.64 -7.73 11.57
CA ASN A 224 -6.01 -7.33 11.27
C ASN A 224 -6.13 -6.19 10.25
N ILE A 225 -5.13 -5.31 10.18
CA ILE A 225 -5.13 -4.15 9.26
C ILE A 225 -4.16 -4.41 8.12
N SER A 226 -2.93 -4.79 8.43
CA SER A 226 -1.90 -5.00 7.40
C SER A 226 -2.05 -6.32 6.64
N GLY A 227 -2.85 -7.28 7.15
CA GLY A 227 -3.04 -8.58 6.51
C GLY A 227 -1.79 -9.45 6.50
N ILE A 228 -0.88 -9.23 7.45
CA ILE A 228 0.32 -10.04 7.62
C ILE A 228 -0.08 -11.38 8.23
N ASP A 229 0.49 -12.46 7.70
CA ASP A 229 0.22 -13.82 8.18
C ASP A 229 0.81 -13.99 9.59
N SER A 230 0.08 -14.65 10.49
CA SER A 230 0.45 -14.74 11.92
C SER A 230 1.82 -15.37 12.12
N VAL A 231 2.23 -16.30 11.26
CA VAL A 231 3.57 -16.92 11.30
C VAL A 231 4.71 -15.90 11.17
N PHE A 232 4.51 -14.80 10.42
CA PHE A 232 5.49 -13.73 10.33
C PHE A 232 5.44 -12.81 11.54
N VAL A 233 4.26 -12.58 12.11
CA VAL A 233 4.08 -11.77 13.32
C VAL A 233 4.70 -12.47 14.52
N ASP A 234 4.44 -13.77 14.69
CA ASP A 234 5.08 -14.62 15.70
C ASP A 234 6.61 -14.56 15.60
N LYS A 235 7.14 -14.71 14.37
CA LYS A 235 8.60 -14.62 14.16
C LYS A 235 9.15 -13.22 14.40
N LEU A 236 8.39 -12.16 14.14
CA LEU A 236 8.78 -10.77 14.41
C LEU A 236 8.87 -10.49 15.92
N ILE A 237 7.96 -11.06 16.72
CA ILE A 237 7.97 -10.92 18.19
C ILE A 237 9.28 -11.47 18.77
N ASP A 238 9.72 -12.63 18.28
CA ASP A 238 10.94 -13.29 18.76
C ASP A 238 12.22 -12.82 18.06
N PHE A 239 12.12 -11.96 17.03
CA PHE A 239 13.24 -11.54 16.22
C PHE A 239 14.30 -10.79 17.02
N GLN A 240 15.55 -11.17 16.86
CA GLN A 240 16.71 -10.46 17.39
C GLN A 240 17.66 -10.08 16.25
N SER A 241 18.34 -8.95 16.37
CA SER A 241 19.34 -8.55 15.36
C SER A 241 20.48 -9.57 15.23
N SER A 242 20.77 -10.34 16.28
CA SER A 242 21.69 -11.48 16.25
C SER A 242 21.20 -12.69 15.45
N ASP A 243 19.91 -12.74 15.08
CA ASP A 243 19.38 -13.78 14.20
C ASP A 243 19.79 -13.56 12.74
N VAL A 244 20.18 -12.33 12.38
CA VAL A 244 20.76 -12.06 11.05
C VAL A 244 22.12 -12.78 10.98
N PRO A 245 22.32 -13.69 10.01
CA PRO A 245 23.55 -14.46 9.91
C PRO A 245 24.78 -13.58 9.71
N ASP A 246 25.79 -13.75 10.56
CA ASP A 246 27.11 -13.14 10.39
C ASP A 246 27.97 -14.01 9.45
N LEU A 247 27.89 -13.70 8.15
CA LEU A 247 28.59 -14.43 7.10
C LEU A 247 30.10 -14.14 7.19
N PRO A 248 30.96 -15.17 7.28
CA PRO A 248 32.40 -14.96 7.46
C PRO A 248 33.03 -14.32 6.22
N PRO A 249 34.01 -13.41 6.36
CA PRO A 249 34.68 -12.79 5.21
C PRO A 249 35.44 -13.83 4.39
N ALA A 250 35.53 -13.60 3.08
CA ALA A 250 36.24 -14.50 2.19
C ALA A 250 37.76 -14.48 2.47
N GLN A 251 38.37 -15.68 2.53
CA GLN A 251 39.84 -15.80 2.48
C GLN A 251 40.32 -15.71 1.01
N PRO A 252 41.59 -15.32 0.75
CA PRO A 252 42.12 -15.27 -0.61
C PRO A 252 41.95 -16.60 -1.35
N LEU A 253 41.55 -16.51 -2.62
CA LEU A 253 41.32 -17.67 -3.49
C LEU A 253 42.21 -17.56 -4.73
N GLU A 254 43.19 -18.46 -4.84
CA GLU A 254 44.18 -18.45 -5.92
C GLU A 254 43.87 -19.47 -7.01
N GLU A 255 43.34 -20.65 -6.63
CA GLU A 255 43.03 -21.73 -7.56
C GLU A 255 41.82 -22.55 -7.08
N ILE A 256 41.17 -23.24 -8.01
CA ILE A 256 40.09 -24.18 -7.71
C ILE A 256 40.65 -25.61 -7.73
N LYS A 257 40.21 -26.43 -6.80
CA LYS A 257 40.66 -27.83 -6.71
C LYS A 257 40.19 -28.64 -7.92
N LYS A 258 41.09 -29.44 -8.50
CA LYS A 258 40.78 -30.39 -9.58
C LYS A 258 39.85 -31.50 -9.11
N ASP A 259 39.20 -32.18 -10.06
CA ASP A 259 38.28 -33.31 -9.84
C ASP A 259 36.90 -32.94 -9.27
N TYR A 260 36.48 -31.68 -9.48
CA TYR A 260 35.15 -31.18 -9.18
C TYR A 260 34.52 -30.60 -10.45
N THR A 261 33.20 -30.61 -10.56
CA THR A 261 32.48 -29.73 -11.52
C THR A 261 32.35 -28.35 -10.87
N GLU A 262 32.82 -27.32 -11.55
CA GLU A 262 32.78 -25.94 -11.09
C GLU A 262 31.45 -25.29 -11.49
N VAL A 263 30.78 -24.63 -10.55
CA VAL A 263 29.49 -23.97 -10.78
C VAL A 263 29.59 -22.52 -10.35
N TYR A 264 29.68 -21.61 -11.31
CA TYR A 264 29.88 -20.19 -11.09
C TYR A 264 28.57 -19.43 -11.04
N PHE A 265 28.35 -18.64 -9.99
CA PHE A 265 27.19 -17.77 -9.85
C PHE A 265 27.61 -16.32 -10.06
N TRP A 266 27.24 -15.78 -11.22
CA TRP A 266 27.46 -14.40 -11.61
C TRP A 266 26.24 -13.58 -11.24
N GLY A 267 26.41 -12.34 -10.82
CA GLY A 267 25.27 -11.45 -10.58
C GLY A 267 25.73 -10.04 -10.29
N ILE A 268 24.81 -9.10 -10.44
CA ILE A 268 25.00 -7.72 -9.97
C ILE A 268 24.65 -7.61 -8.48
N PRO A 269 25.02 -6.51 -7.80
CA PRO A 269 24.69 -6.34 -6.39
C PRO A 269 23.17 -6.34 -6.19
N SER A 270 22.71 -6.97 -5.11
CA SER A 270 21.28 -7.13 -4.77
C SER A 270 20.45 -7.97 -5.74
N SER A 271 21.07 -8.71 -6.67
CA SER A 271 20.38 -9.63 -7.60
C SER A 271 19.70 -10.84 -6.94
N GLY A 272 19.90 -11.07 -5.64
CA GLY A 272 19.36 -12.23 -4.92
C GLY A 272 20.22 -13.50 -5.01
N LYS A 273 21.46 -13.39 -5.51
CA LYS A 273 22.41 -14.51 -5.64
C LYS A 273 22.66 -15.26 -4.33
N THR A 274 22.97 -14.54 -3.25
CA THR A 274 23.24 -15.16 -1.93
C THR A 274 22.01 -15.89 -1.40
N CYS A 275 20.81 -15.33 -1.58
CA CYS A 275 19.55 -16.01 -1.23
C CYS A 275 19.33 -17.26 -2.10
N ALA A 276 19.59 -17.18 -3.41
CA ALA A 276 19.45 -18.32 -4.32
C ALA A 276 20.43 -19.46 -3.96
N LEU A 277 21.68 -19.12 -3.64
CA LEU A 277 22.68 -20.08 -3.16
C LEU A 277 22.26 -20.70 -1.83
N GLY A 278 21.85 -19.88 -0.86
CA GLY A 278 21.32 -20.34 0.42
C GLY A 278 20.14 -21.29 0.25
N ALA A 279 19.21 -20.97 -0.65
CA ALA A 279 18.07 -21.81 -0.96
C ALA A 279 18.49 -23.15 -1.57
N ILE A 280 19.38 -23.15 -2.56
CA ILE A 280 19.90 -24.38 -3.18
C ILE A 280 20.62 -25.24 -2.14
N MET A 281 21.46 -24.65 -1.30
CA MET A 281 22.21 -25.35 -0.25
C MET A 281 21.29 -25.91 0.84
N SER A 282 20.33 -25.11 1.31
CA SER A 282 19.35 -25.52 2.32
C SER A 282 18.45 -26.64 1.79
N ALA A 283 17.95 -26.52 0.56
CA ALA A 283 17.15 -27.55 -0.09
C ALA A 283 17.92 -28.86 -0.27
N ALA A 284 19.18 -28.78 -0.73
CA ALA A 284 20.04 -29.95 -0.89
C ALA A 284 20.38 -30.62 0.46
N LYS A 285 20.66 -29.84 1.50
CA LYS A 285 20.90 -30.35 2.86
C LYS A 285 19.67 -31.08 3.41
N ASN A 286 18.47 -30.53 3.18
CA ASN A 286 17.20 -31.09 3.62
C ASN A 286 16.67 -32.23 2.73
N GLY A 287 17.48 -32.71 1.78
CA GLY A 287 17.15 -33.89 0.97
C GLY A 287 16.20 -33.63 -0.19
N THR A 288 16.02 -32.38 -0.62
CA THR A 288 15.19 -32.05 -1.78
C THR A 288 15.87 -32.57 -3.06
N ASN A 289 15.29 -33.59 -3.68
CA ASN A 289 15.79 -34.30 -4.87
C ASN A 289 17.20 -34.90 -4.75
N VAL A 290 17.72 -35.01 -3.54
CA VAL A 290 19.04 -35.58 -3.29
C VAL A 290 18.94 -36.49 -2.09
N LYS A 291 19.65 -37.61 -2.15
CA LYS A 291 19.75 -38.54 -1.05
C LYS A 291 20.58 -37.98 0.10
N ALA A 292 21.64 -37.26 -0.23
CA ALA A 292 22.54 -36.65 0.75
C ALA A 292 23.39 -35.54 0.12
N MET A 293 23.83 -34.61 0.96
CA MET A 293 24.90 -33.66 0.67
C MET A 293 26.05 -33.90 1.66
N HIS A 294 27.27 -33.98 1.13
CA HIS A 294 28.49 -34.18 1.91
C HIS A 294 29.44 -32.99 1.73
N PRO A 295 29.43 -32.00 2.65
CA PRO A 295 30.35 -30.87 2.66
C PRO A 295 31.83 -31.29 2.74
N ASP A 296 32.71 -30.60 2.02
CA ASP A 296 34.16 -30.68 2.22
C ASP A 296 34.61 -29.56 3.17
N GLY A 297 34.92 -29.93 4.41
CA GLY A 297 35.36 -28.98 5.45
C GLY A 297 36.71 -28.30 5.18
N ASN A 298 37.45 -28.70 4.14
CA ASN A 298 38.76 -28.13 3.79
C ASN A 298 38.71 -27.17 2.58
N CYS A 299 37.52 -26.67 2.20
CA CYS A 299 37.40 -25.63 1.18
C CYS A 299 37.45 -24.23 1.79
N GLN A 300 37.79 -23.23 0.98
CA GLN A 300 37.91 -21.84 1.42
C GLN A 300 36.59 -21.32 2.01
N GLY A 301 35.47 -21.66 1.38
CA GLY A 301 34.13 -21.25 1.77
C GLY A 301 33.41 -22.23 2.69
N ALA A 302 34.10 -23.12 3.42
CA ALA A 302 33.45 -24.16 4.22
C ALA A 302 32.49 -23.60 5.28
N ALA A 303 32.92 -22.59 6.04
CA ALA A 303 32.08 -21.95 7.06
C ALA A 303 30.89 -21.20 6.45
N TYR A 304 31.14 -20.47 5.36
CA TYR A 304 30.10 -19.79 4.58
C TYR A 304 29.04 -20.77 4.06
N MET A 305 29.47 -21.87 3.43
CA MET A 305 28.59 -22.93 2.93
C MET A 305 27.74 -23.55 4.04
N MET A 306 28.32 -23.82 5.21
CA MET A 306 27.57 -24.38 6.34
C MET A 306 26.48 -23.43 6.81
N GLN A 307 26.78 -22.13 6.94
CA GLN A 307 25.76 -21.14 7.29
C GLN A 307 24.68 -21.04 6.20
N LEU A 308 25.06 -20.97 4.91
CA LEU A 308 24.11 -20.95 3.80
C LEU A 308 23.16 -22.16 3.78
N ALA A 309 23.68 -23.35 4.11
CA ALA A 309 22.89 -24.58 4.15
C ALA A 309 21.95 -24.67 5.36
N ASP A 310 22.12 -23.80 6.35
CA ASP A 310 21.27 -23.69 7.56
C ASP A 310 20.33 -22.49 7.52
N LEU A 311 20.32 -21.70 6.44
CA LEU A 311 19.54 -20.46 6.37
C LEU A 311 18.04 -20.69 6.33
N PHE A 312 17.60 -21.67 5.53
CA PHE A 312 16.19 -21.77 5.15
C PHE A 312 15.57 -23.09 5.58
N ASP A 313 14.55 -22.98 6.41
CA ASP A 313 13.66 -24.06 6.79
C ASP A 313 12.35 -23.95 6.00
N PRO A 314 11.94 -24.96 5.22
CA PRO A 314 10.67 -24.94 4.49
C PRO A 314 9.42 -25.02 5.40
N GLU A 315 9.58 -25.36 6.68
CA GLU A 315 8.48 -25.48 7.64
C GLU A 315 8.37 -24.28 8.60
N ALA A 316 9.29 -23.31 8.52
CA ALA A 316 9.34 -22.17 9.44
C ALA A 316 9.77 -20.86 8.76
N VAL A 317 9.38 -19.73 9.37
CA VAL A 317 9.87 -18.42 8.92
C VAL A 317 11.36 -18.28 9.23
N SER A 318 12.12 -18.06 8.18
CA SER A 318 13.59 -17.99 8.17
C SER A 318 14.07 -16.55 8.02
N VAL A 319 15.31 -16.26 8.42
CA VAL A 319 15.92 -14.93 8.29
C VAL A 319 16.80 -14.87 7.05
N LEU A 320 16.61 -13.85 6.22
CA LEU A 320 17.39 -13.60 5.01
C LEU A 320 18.82 -13.18 5.37
N PRO A 321 19.83 -13.66 4.62
CA PRO A 321 21.21 -13.27 4.82
C PRO A 321 21.44 -11.79 4.46
N PRO A 322 22.45 -11.14 5.06
CA PRO A 322 22.82 -9.78 4.70
C PRO A 322 23.41 -9.71 3.29
N ARG A 323 23.64 -8.49 2.80
CA ARG A 323 24.37 -8.28 1.54
C ARG A 323 25.83 -8.70 1.73
N THR A 324 26.34 -9.50 0.81
CA THR A 324 27.76 -9.88 0.74
C THR A 324 28.64 -8.67 0.40
N ASP A 325 29.85 -8.63 0.98
CA ASP A 325 30.82 -7.57 0.72
C ASP A 325 31.37 -7.58 -0.71
N VAL A 326 31.90 -6.43 -1.12
CA VAL A 326 32.32 -6.13 -2.50
C VAL A 326 33.44 -7.03 -3.02
N GLN A 327 34.29 -7.56 -2.15
CA GLN A 327 35.48 -8.34 -2.55
C GLN A 327 35.31 -9.85 -2.39
N ASP A 328 34.21 -10.29 -1.76
CA ASP A 328 34.12 -11.65 -1.29
C ASP A 328 33.72 -12.61 -2.42
N THR A 329 34.61 -13.55 -2.70
CA THR A 329 34.38 -14.68 -3.59
C THR A 329 34.61 -15.97 -2.82
N TYR A 330 33.64 -16.88 -2.84
CA TYR A 330 33.68 -18.11 -2.06
C TYR A 330 33.75 -19.35 -2.94
N GLU A 331 34.68 -20.27 -2.63
CA GLU A 331 34.71 -21.64 -3.16
C GLU A 331 34.10 -22.59 -2.13
N MET A 332 32.94 -23.16 -2.45
CA MET A 332 32.20 -24.08 -1.60
C MET A 332 32.23 -25.48 -2.22
N ARG A 333 32.95 -26.42 -1.61
CA ARG A 333 33.07 -27.79 -2.13
C ARG A 333 32.19 -28.77 -1.37
N PHE A 334 31.51 -29.64 -2.11
CA PHE A 334 30.68 -30.69 -1.54
C PHE A 334 30.42 -31.80 -2.56
N THR A 335 29.90 -32.93 -2.09
CA THR A 335 29.39 -34.01 -2.95
C THR A 335 27.89 -34.12 -2.78
N LEU A 336 27.13 -33.99 -3.88
CA LEU A 336 25.71 -34.35 -3.90
C LEU A 336 25.55 -35.81 -4.28
N VAL A 337 24.69 -36.51 -3.55
CA VAL A 337 24.30 -37.88 -3.88
C VAL A 337 22.88 -37.83 -4.44
N GLY A 338 22.74 -38.11 -5.72
CA GLY A 338 21.43 -38.22 -6.37
C GLY A 338 20.60 -39.36 -5.78
N GLU A 339 19.28 -39.32 -6.00
CA GLU A 339 18.37 -40.40 -5.58
C GLU A 339 18.72 -41.75 -6.23
N ASP A 340 19.30 -41.71 -7.43
CA ASP A 340 19.84 -42.87 -8.15
C ASP A 340 21.18 -43.39 -7.60
N GLY A 341 21.72 -42.74 -6.56
CA GLY A 341 22.98 -43.10 -5.90
C GLY A 341 24.24 -42.65 -6.64
N ARG A 342 24.13 -41.82 -7.69
CA ARG A 342 25.30 -41.18 -8.30
C ARG A 342 25.83 -40.04 -7.42
N GLU A 343 27.14 -39.95 -7.32
CA GLU A 343 27.87 -38.92 -6.58
C GLU A 343 28.37 -37.84 -7.56
N HIS A 344 27.99 -36.61 -7.30
CA HIS A 344 28.36 -35.42 -8.05
C HIS A 344 29.26 -34.55 -7.19
N LYS A 345 30.55 -34.47 -7.53
CA LYS A 345 31.50 -33.59 -6.84
C LYS A 345 31.40 -32.19 -7.40
N LEU A 346 31.02 -31.23 -6.56
CA LEU A 346 30.72 -29.86 -6.96
C LEU A 346 31.60 -28.87 -6.20
N ALA A 347 32.09 -27.87 -6.92
CA ALA A 347 32.66 -26.65 -6.36
C ALA A 347 31.72 -25.51 -6.79
N PHE A 348 30.97 -24.93 -5.86
CA PHE A 348 30.17 -23.73 -6.12
C PHE A 348 31.04 -22.51 -5.88
N ILE A 349 31.10 -21.62 -6.86
CA ILE A 349 31.83 -20.36 -6.79
C ILE A 349 30.79 -19.25 -6.70
N ASP A 350 30.64 -18.69 -5.50
CA ASP A 350 29.85 -17.48 -5.29
C ASP A 350 30.73 -16.28 -5.61
N LEU A 351 30.53 -15.67 -6.77
CA LEU A 351 31.31 -14.53 -7.20
C LEU A 351 30.76 -13.23 -6.61
N SER A 352 31.65 -12.25 -6.37
CA SER A 352 31.22 -10.93 -5.89
C SER A 352 30.20 -10.28 -6.83
N GLY A 353 29.17 -9.66 -6.23
CA GLY A 353 28.13 -8.95 -6.97
C GLY A 353 28.63 -7.70 -7.71
N GLU A 354 29.75 -7.10 -7.28
CA GLU A 354 30.31 -5.89 -7.90
C GLU A 354 31.25 -6.20 -9.08
N LEU A 355 31.48 -7.49 -9.40
CA LEU A 355 32.39 -7.87 -10.47
C LEU A 355 32.03 -7.24 -11.81
N PHE A 356 30.75 -7.11 -12.14
CA PHE A 356 30.34 -6.51 -13.42
C PHE A 356 30.70 -5.03 -13.48
N THR A 357 30.58 -4.31 -12.36
CA THR A 357 31.08 -2.93 -12.23
C THR A 357 32.59 -2.90 -12.43
N CYS A 358 33.32 -3.83 -11.82
CA CYS A 358 34.79 -3.87 -11.87
C CYS A 358 35.31 -4.26 -13.27
N MET A 359 34.65 -5.20 -13.96
CA MET A 359 34.94 -5.58 -15.34
C MET A 359 34.76 -4.38 -16.28
N HIS A 360 33.69 -3.61 -16.08
CA HIS A 360 33.46 -2.40 -16.86
C HIS A 360 34.57 -1.37 -16.69
N LEU A 361 35.01 -1.12 -15.45
CA LEU A 361 36.13 -0.21 -15.19
C LEU A 361 37.41 -0.69 -15.89
N LYS A 362 37.74 -1.99 -15.76
CA LYS A 362 38.90 -2.61 -16.38
C LYS A 362 38.84 -2.53 -17.92
N ALA A 363 37.72 -2.93 -18.52
CA ALA A 363 37.53 -2.90 -19.99
C ALA A 363 37.56 -1.47 -20.54
N SER A 364 37.13 -0.47 -19.77
CA SER A 364 37.14 0.95 -20.16
C SER A 364 38.47 1.65 -19.85
N GLY A 365 39.46 0.95 -19.28
CA GLY A 365 40.72 1.55 -18.84
C GLY A 365 40.58 2.58 -17.71
N LEU A 366 39.47 2.54 -16.97
CA LEU A 366 39.21 3.44 -15.85
C LEU A 366 39.83 2.88 -14.55
N PRO A 367 40.31 3.74 -13.65
CA PRO A 367 40.88 3.30 -12.38
C PRO A 367 39.80 2.71 -11.46
N PHE A 368 40.20 1.75 -10.63
CA PHE A 368 39.37 1.32 -9.49
C PHE A 368 39.31 2.43 -8.43
N GLU A 369 38.14 2.62 -7.84
CA GLU A 369 37.93 3.63 -6.79
C GLU A 369 38.35 3.13 -5.41
N ARG A 370 38.33 1.80 -5.22
CA ARG A 370 38.64 1.13 -3.95
C ARG A 370 39.52 -0.10 -4.21
N GLN A 371 40.37 -0.43 -3.24
CA GLN A 371 41.23 -1.61 -3.30
C GLN A 371 40.42 -2.91 -3.42
N GLU A 372 39.30 -3.00 -2.71
CA GLU A 372 38.33 -4.12 -2.74
C GLU A 372 37.90 -4.50 -4.17
N GLN A 373 37.78 -3.51 -5.07
CA GLN A 373 37.41 -3.73 -6.47
C GLN A 373 38.54 -4.36 -7.28
N ALA A 374 39.78 -3.93 -7.01
CA ALA A 374 40.97 -4.52 -7.61
C ALA A 374 41.14 -5.97 -7.13
N ASP A 375 40.92 -6.22 -5.84
CA ASP A 375 41.06 -7.54 -5.22
C ASP A 375 40.00 -8.53 -5.77
N ALA A 376 38.77 -8.07 -6.00
CA ALA A 376 37.72 -8.86 -6.64
C ALA A 376 38.11 -9.30 -8.06
N ILE A 377 38.65 -8.38 -8.87
CA ILE A 377 39.12 -8.70 -10.23
C ILE A 377 40.35 -9.60 -10.21
N ASN A 378 41.29 -9.36 -9.28
CA ASN A 378 42.47 -10.20 -9.14
C ASN A 378 42.08 -11.64 -8.79
N THR A 379 41.14 -11.83 -7.87
CA THR A 379 40.61 -13.14 -7.51
C THR A 379 39.97 -13.82 -8.73
N LEU A 380 39.15 -13.09 -9.49
CA LEU A 380 38.55 -13.61 -10.72
C LEU A 380 39.62 -14.01 -11.76
N ASP A 381 40.61 -13.15 -12.00
CA ASP A 381 41.72 -13.42 -12.92
C ASP A 381 42.52 -14.65 -12.47
N ASN A 382 42.73 -14.83 -11.17
CA ASN A 382 43.42 -15.99 -10.63
C ASN A 382 42.66 -17.29 -10.95
N ILE A 383 41.37 -17.36 -10.66
CA ILE A 383 40.61 -18.62 -10.79
C ILE A 383 40.10 -18.93 -12.21
N LEU A 384 39.90 -17.93 -13.06
CA LEU A 384 39.35 -18.12 -14.42
C LEU A 384 40.35 -17.90 -15.55
N VAL A 385 41.49 -17.24 -15.30
CA VAL A 385 42.46 -16.91 -16.36
C VAL A 385 43.84 -17.50 -16.06
N LYS A 386 44.47 -17.15 -14.94
CA LYS A 386 45.85 -17.54 -14.63
C LYS A 386 45.98 -19.01 -14.21
N ASN A 387 45.13 -19.44 -13.27
CA ASN A 387 45.13 -20.79 -12.70
C ASN A 387 43.89 -21.58 -13.13
N ARG A 388 43.37 -21.27 -14.31
CA ARG A 388 42.20 -21.92 -14.90
C ARG A 388 42.39 -23.44 -14.93
N THR A 389 41.40 -24.17 -14.45
CA THR A 389 41.40 -25.64 -14.46
C THR A 389 40.78 -26.18 -15.76
N ASN A 390 40.98 -27.47 -16.02
CA ASN A 390 40.23 -28.23 -17.03
C ASN A 390 39.02 -28.95 -16.41
N ASN A 391 38.57 -28.51 -15.23
CA ASN A 391 37.33 -29.02 -14.66
C ASN A 391 36.15 -28.62 -15.55
N ARG A 392 35.11 -29.46 -15.55
CA ARG A 392 33.83 -29.19 -16.20
C ARG A 392 33.17 -27.99 -15.51
N LYS A 393 32.67 -27.02 -16.27
CA LYS A 393 32.16 -25.74 -15.74
C LYS A 393 30.71 -25.51 -16.12
N ILE A 394 29.96 -24.93 -15.19
CA ILE A 394 28.59 -24.46 -15.37
C ILE A 394 28.51 -23.01 -14.89
N HIS A 395 27.87 -22.13 -15.64
CA HIS A 395 27.75 -20.71 -15.30
C HIS A 395 26.28 -20.30 -15.18
N PHE A 396 25.88 -19.77 -14.03
CA PHE A 396 24.56 -19.20 -13.78
C PHE A 396 24.66 -17.68 -13.65
N PHE A 397 23.90 -16.95 -14.45
CA PHE A 397 23.78 -15.50 -14.39
C PHE A 397 22.49 -15.11 -13.65
N VAL A 398 22.64 -14.53 -12.47
CA VAL A 398 21.55 -14.16 -11.58
C VAL A 398 21.13 -12.70 -11.83
N VAL A 399 19.87 -12.52 -12.19
CA VAL A 399 19.24 -11.21 -12.44
C VAL A 399 17.96 -11.06 -11.61
N GLU A 400 17.65 -9.85 -11.17
CA GLU A 400 16.45 -9.55 -10.38
C GLU A 400 15.30 -9.07 -11.26
N TYR A 401 14.12 -9.65 -11.09
CA TYR A 401 12.89 -9.15 -11.71
C TYR A 401 12.46 -7.80 -11.09
N GLY A 402 12.08 -6.84 -11.93
CA GLY A 402 11.65 -5.50 -11.51
C GLY A 402 12.79 -4.54 -11.17
N ALA A 403 14.05 -4.93 -11.43
CA ALA A 403 15.23 -4.12 -11.14
C ALA A 403 15.74 -3.28 -12.33
N GLN A 404 15.06 -3.29 -13.47
CA GLN A 404 15.52 -2.70 -14.73
C GLN A 404 15.85 -1.19 -14.66
N ASP A 405 15.17 -0.45 -13.78
CA ASP A 405 15.35 0.99 -13.62
C ASP A 405 16.38 1.36 -12.54
N LYS A 406 16.96 0.36 -11.85
CA LYS A 406 18.01 0.61 -10.85
C LYS A 406 19.27 1.15 -11.54
N LYS A 407 19.59 2.42 -11.26
CA LYS A 407 20.85 3.02 -11.73
C LYS A 407 22.02 2.51 -10.90
N ILE A 408 23.02 1.96 -11.55
CA ILE A 408 24.32 1.67 -10.95
C ILE A 408 25.24 2.83 -11.35
N ARG A 409 25.78 3.56 -10.37
CA ARG A 409 26.72 4.69 -10.59
C ARG A 409 26.34 5.62 -11.76
N SER A 410 25.05 5.99 -11.86
CA SER A 410 24.46 6.87 -12.89
C SER A 410 24.34 6.32 -14.32
N MET A 411 24.78 5.09 -14.61
CA MET A 411 24.61 4.43 -15.91
C MET A 411 23.40 3.48 -15.93
N SER A 412 22.94 3.16 -17.14
CA SER A 412 21.93 2.12 -17.34
C SER A 412 22.50 0.74 -17.01
N GLN A 413 21.65 -0.15 -16.51
CA GLN A 413 22.04 -1.53 -16.21
C GLN A 413 22.55 -2.27 -17.45
N ASP A 414 21.95 -2.04 -18.63
CA ASP A 414 22.36 -2.66 -19.91
C ASP A 414 23.83 -2.37 -20.26
N SER A 415 24.30 -1.14 -20.01
CA SER A 415 25.69 -0.76 -20.31
C SER A 415 26.72 -1.57 -19.49
N TYR A 416 26.41 -1.88 -18.22
CA TYR A 416 27.27 -2.74 -17.39
C TYR A 416 27.28 -4.18 -17.88
N LEU A 417 26.11 -4.68 -18.27
CA LEU A 417 25.96 -6.04 -18.73
C LEU A 417 26.71 -6.29 -20.05
N GLN A 418 26.67 -5.32 -20.97
CA GLN A 418 27.46 -5.38 -22.21
C GLN A 418 28.96 -5.45 -21.94
N ALA A 419 29.45 -4.65 -20.99
CA ALA A 419 30.86 -4.68 -20.62
C ALA A 419 31.27 -6.04 -20.02
N ALA A 420 30.40 -6.69 -19.25
CA ALA A 420 30.64 -8.04 -18.75
C ALA A 420 30.73 -9.07 -19.89
N ILE A 421 29.87 -8.99 -20.91
CA ILE A 421 29.96 -9.84 -22.11
C ILE A 421 31.27 -9.61 -22.85
N SER A 422 31.70 -8.36 -23.06
CA SER A 422 32.99 -8.05 -23.68
C SER A 422 34.14 -8.66 -22.90
N TYR A 423 34.13 -8.53 -21.57
CA TYR A 423 35.15 -9.11 -20.70
C TYR A 423 35.22 -10.64 -20.81
N ILE A 424 34.07 -11.31 -20.76
CA ILE A 424 33.96 -12.78 -20.90
C ILE A 424 34.58 -13.24 -22.23
N ASN A 425 34.31 -12.52 -23.31
CA ASN A 425 34.86 -12.81 -24.63
C ASN A 425 36.37 -12.54 -24.72
N GLU A 426 36.82 -11.37 -24.26
CA GLU A 426 38.23 -10.96 -24.31
C GLU A 426 39.14 -11.90 -23.52
N MET A 427 38.67 -12.35 -22.36
CA MET A 427 39.41 -13.26 -21.47
C MET A 427 39.17 -14.74 -21.77
N ASP A 428 38.37 -15.05 -22.79
CA ASP A 428 38.03 -16.40 -23.21
C ASP A 428 37.48 -17.29 -22.08
N ILE A 429 36.63 -16.72 -21.20
CA ILE A 429 36.21 -17.35 -19.93
C ILE A 429 35.44 -18.67 -20.14
N PHE A 430 34.71 -18.80 -21.24
CA PHE A 430 34.06 -20.07 -21.61
C PHE A 430 34.95 -20.84 -22.59
N ASP A 431 35.12 -22.14 -22.41
CA ASP A 431 36.02 -23.01 -23.19
C ASP A 431 35.32 -24.33 -23.54
N GLU A 432 36.07 -25.28 -24.09
CA GLU A 432 35.61 -26.65 -24.34
C GLU A 432 35.22 -27.42 -23.07
N PHE A 433 35.59 -26.93 -21.88
CA PHE A 433 35.19 -27.51 -20.60
C PHE A 433 33.92 -26.87 -20.02
N THR A 434 33.31 -25.93 -20.74
CA THR A 434 32.09 -25.25 -20.32
C THR A 434 30.85 -26.01 -20.82
N ASP A 435 30.17 -26.69 -19.90
CA ASP A 435 29.04 -27.57 -20.22
C ASP A 435 27.68 -26.89 -20.24
N GLY A 436 27.57 -25.74 -19.58
CA GLY A 436 26.29 -25.05 -19.47
C GLY A 436 26.42 -23.58 -19.07
N VAL A 437 25.59 -22.77 -19.71
CA VAL A 437 25.38 -21.35 -19.40
C VAL A 437 23.88 -21.09 -19.26
N TYR A 438 23.50 -20.53 -18.12
CA TYR A 438 22.11 -20.40 -17.69
C TYR A 438 21.85 -19.03 -17.08
N MET A 439 20.58 -18.64 -17.02
CA MET A 439 20.12 -17.47 -16.28
C MET A 439 19.17 -17.87 -15.17
N ILE A 440 19.32 -17.29 -13.98
CA ILE A 440 18.36 -17.36 -12.88
C ILE A 440 17.71 -15.99 -12.76
N VAL A 441 16.38 -15.93 -12.89
CA VAL A 441 15.60 -14.72 -12.65
C VAL A 441 15.02 -14.80 -11.26
N THR A 442 15.47 -13.94 -10.35
CA THR A 442 15.02 -13.92 -8.96
C THR A 442 13.82 -12.98 -8.76
N LYS A 443 13.12 -13.15 -7.64
CA LYS A 443 11.95 -12.34 -7.24
C LYS A 443 10.80 -12.39 -8.24
N VAL A 444 10.60 -13.55 -8.87
CA VAL A 444 9.54 -13.75 -9.87
C VAL A 444 8.13 -13.67 -9.28
N ASP A 445 8.00 -13.80 -7.95
CA ASP A 445 6.76 -13.52 -7.20
C ASP A 445 6.22 -12.11 -7.46
N LYS A 446 7.10 -11.14 -7.73
CA LYS A 446 6.70 -9.76 -8.08
C LYS A 446 6.11 -9.62 -9.47
N ALA A 447 6.21 -10.64 -10.33
CA ALA A 447 5.60 -10.59 -11.65
C ALA A 447 4.07 -10.61 -11.57
N ASN A 448 3.50 -11.21 -10.52
CA ASN A 448 2.06 -11.35 -10.30
C ASN A 448 1.32 -11.88 -11.55
N VAL A 449 1.88 -12.94 -12.15
CA VAL A 449 1.32 -13.65 -13.31
C VAL A 449 1.10 -15.10 -12.95
N ASP A 450 0.14 -15.74 -13.62
CA ASP A 450 -0.12 -17.17 -13.43
C ASP A 450 1.11 -18.01 -13.83
N GLU A 451 1.34 -19.11 -13.11
CA GLU A 451 2.51 -19.99 -13.32
C GLU A 451 2.61 -20.49 -14.76
N SER A 452 1.47 -20.72 -15.42
CA SER A 452 1.42 -21.17 -16.82
C SER A 452 1.91 -20.13 -17.83
N GLU A 453 1.83 -18.85 -17.49
CA GLU A 453 2.26 -17.73 -18.35
C GLU A 453 3.65 -17.21 -17.97
N LEU A 454 4.12 -17.53 -16.76
CA LEU A 454 5.38 -17.02 -16.21
C LEU A 454 6.57 -17.22 -17.14
N GLY A 455 6.69 -18.39 -17.78
CA GLY A 455 7.79 -18.66 -18.72
C GLY A 455 7.82 -17.68 -19.91
N THR A 456 6.66 -17.39 -20.50
CA THR A 456 6.54 -16.46 -21.63
C THR A 456 6.76 -15.01 -21.18
N HIS A 457 6.20 -14.65 -20.03
CA HIS A 457 6.38 -13.32 -19.44
C HIS A 457 7.86 -13.01 -19.16
N LEU A 458 8.57 -13.94 -18.52
CA LEU A 458 10.00 -13.76 -18.21
C LEU A 458 10.87 -13.74 -19.47
N ALA A 459 10.52 -14.51 -20.51
CA ALA A 459 11.20 -14.45 -21.79
C ALA A 459 11.13 -13.04 -22.38
N ASN A 460 9.92 -12.47 -22.46
CA ASN A 460 9.70 -11.11 -22.95
C ASN A 460 10.42 -10.07 -22.09
N TYR A 461 10.39 -10.22 -20.76
CA TYR A 461 11.08 -9.32 -19.85
C TYR A 461 12.60 -9.29 -20.09
N ILE A 462 13.24 -10.46 -20.22
CA ILE A 462 14.68 -10.56 -20.50
C ILE A 462 15.01 -9.99 -21.89
N GLU A 463 14.23 -10.32 -22.92
CA GLU A 463 14.44 -9.81 -24.28
C GLU A 463 14.24 -8.30 -24.39
N THR A 464 13.49 -7.70 -23.47
CA THR A 464 13.25 -6.26 -23.42
C THR A 464 14.34 -5.52 -22.64
N TYR A 465 14.64 -5.97 -21.41
CA TYR A 465 15.45 -5.21 -20.47
C TYR A 465 16.88 -5.74 -20.30
N TYR A 466 17.13 -6.99 -20.66
CA TYR A 466 18.42 -7.67 -20.53
C TYR A 466 18.93 -8.19 -21.88
N LYS A 467 18.46 -7.60 -22.99
CA LYS A 467 18.76 -8.04 -24.36
C LYS A 467 20.25 -8.16 -24.63
N GLY A 468 21.03 -7.20 -24.14
CA GLY A 468 22.47 -7.18 -24.33
C GLY A 468 23.17 -8.38 -23.71
N LEU A 469 22.89 -8.64 -22.43
CA LEU A 469 23.40 -9.81 -21.72
C LEU A 469 22.94 -11.10 -22.40
N TYR A 470 21.63 -11.26 -22.58
CA TYR A 470 21.05 -12.50 -23.07
C TYR A 470 21.51 -12.83 -24.49
N GLY A 471 21.42 -11.86 -25.41
CA GLY A 471 21.89 -12.02 -26.79
C GLY A 471 23.38 -12.30 -26.87
N GLY A 472 24.19 -11.64 -26.02
CA GLY A 472 25.62 -11.91 -25.91
C GLY A 472 25.92 -13.34 -25.44
N LEU A 473 25.24 -13.82 -24.41
CA LEU A 473 25.39 -15.20 -23.94
C LEU A 473 24.95 -16.22 -25.00
N VAL A 474 23.85 -15.96 -25.70
CA VAL A 474 23.38 -16.83 -26.80
C VAL A 474 24.42 -16.90 -27.92
N ASP A 475 24.95 -15.77 -28.38
CA ASP A 475 26.00 -15.72 -29.40
C ASP A 475 27.26 -16.50 -28.98
N ILE A 476 27.68 -16.38 -27.72
CA ILE A 476 28.81 -17.16 -27.19
C ILE A 476 28.47 -18.66 -27.18
N CYS A 477 27.27 -19.03 -26.72
CA CYS A 477 26.84 -20.42 -26.66
C CYS A 477 26.74 -21.06 -28.04
N GLU A 478 26.27 -20.33 -29.06
CA GLU A 478 26.23 -20.79 -30.45
C GLU A 478 27.64 -21.02 -30.99
N LYS A 479 28.55 -20.06 -30.78
CA LYS A 479 29.94 -20.14 -31.27
C LYS A 479 30.75 -21.25 -30.62
N LYS A 480 30.50 -21.53 -29.34
CA LYS A 480 31.24 -22.51 -28.53
C LYS A 480 30.49 -23.84 -28.36
N GLU A 481 29.37 -24.02 -29.07
CA GLU A 481 28.53 -25.23 -29.02
C GLU A 481 28.04 -25.59 -27.60
N ILE A 482 27.91 -24.59 -26.74
CA ILE A 482 27.42 -24.75 -25.36
C ILE A 482 25.90 -24.80 -25.38
N ASN A 483 25.30 -25.74 -24.63
CA ASN A 483 23.84 -25.88 -24.52
C ASN A 483 23.08 -25.98 -25.87
N GLY A 484 23.77 -26.35 -26.94
CA GLY A 484 23.20 -26.33 -28.29
C GLY A 484 22.79 -24.93 -28.75
N GLY A 485 23.55 -23.90 -28.37
CA GLY A 485 23.30 -22.50 -28.74
C GLY A 485 22.20 -21.81 -27.96
N ARG A 486 21.75 -22.39 -26.83
CA ARG A 486 20.61 -21.85 -26.05
C ARG A 486 21.01 -21.52 -24.63
N VAL A 487 20.41 -20.47 -24.09
CA VAL A 487 20.55 -20.09 -22.67
C VAL A 487 19.20 -20.28 -21.98
N SER A 488 19.08 -21.33 -21.15
CA SER A 488 17.87 -21.59 -20.38
C SER A 488 17.70 -20.57 -19.25
N ARG A 489 16.44 -20.26 -18.94
CA ARG A 489 16.03 -19.25 -17.97
C ARG A 489 15.25 -19.95 -16.85
N PHE A 490 15.77 -19.89 -15.63
CA PHE A 490 15.15 -20.48 -14.46
C PHE A 490 14.43 -19.40 -13.66
N PRO A 491 13.10 -19.44 -13.56
CA PRO A 491 12.40 -18.60 -12.60
C PRO A 491 12.77 -19.05 -11.18
N PHE A 492 12.96 -18.09 -10.29
CA PHE A 492 13.31 -18.36 -8.89
C PHE A 492 12.67 -17.33 -7.97
N SER A 493 12.00 -17.81 -6.93
CA SER A 493 11.64 -17.01 -5.77
C SER A 493 12.14 -17.73 -4.52
N ILE A 494 12.53 -16.95 -3.51
CA ILE A 494 12.77 -17.51 -2.18
C ILE A 494 11.45 -17.86 -1.49
N GLY A 495 10.33 -17.32 -1.95
CA GLY A 495 9.01 -17.41 -1.33
C GLY A 495 8.54 -16.06 -0.79
N LYS A 496 7.54 -16.06 0.10
CA LYS A 496 6.95 -14.83 0.63
C LYS A 496 7.94 -14.15 1.57
N VAL A 497 8.26 -12.88 1.33
CA VAL A 497 9.16 -12.08 2.15
C VAL A 497 8.38 -11.01 2.89
N CYS A 498 8.69 -10.80 4.16
CA CYS A 498 8.08 -9.80 5.03
C CYS A 498 9.16 -9.05 5.82
N PHE A 499 8.92 -7.77 6.06
CA PHE A 499 9.78 -6.87 6.83
C PHE A 499 11.24 -6.85 6.35
N GLN A 500 11.49 -7.07 5.06
CA GLN A 500 12.81 -7.17 4.41
C GLN A 500 13.74 -8.29 4.90
N ASN A 501 13.54 -8.81 6.11
CA ASN A 501 14.42 -9.76 6.78
C ASN A 501 13.82 -11.16 6.87
N LEU A 502 12.49 -11.30 6.90
CA LEU A 502 11.83 -12.58 7.16
C LEU A 502 11.32 -13.20 5.86
N CYS A 503 11.45 -14.51 5.71
CA CYS A 503 10.91 -15.22 4.56
C CYS A 503 10.30 -16.57 4.94
N MET A 504 9.24 -16.94 4.22
CA MET A 504 8.73 -18.30 4.18
C MET A 504 9.30 -18.98 2.95
N PHE A 505 10.18 -19.96 3.14
CA PHE A 505 10.95 -20.56 2.07
C PHE A 505 10.11 -21.51 1.20
N ASP A 506 10.06 -21.24 -0.10
CA ASP A 506 9.45 -22.13 -1.09
C ASP A 506 10.53 -22.97 -1.80
N LYS A 507 10.67 -24.21 -1.37
CA LYS A 507 11.68 -25.15 -1.90
C LYS A 507 11.43 -25.56 -3.35
N GLU A 508 10.21 -25.46 -3.88
CA GLU A 508 9.88 -25.96 -5.22
C GLU A 508 10.66 -25.22 -6.32
N TRP A 509 10.99 -23.94 -6.10
CA TRP A 509 11.82 -23.15 -7.03
C TRP A 509 13.25 -23.67 -7.16
N THR A 510 13.77 -24.39 -6.16
CA THR A 510 15.15 -24.92 -6.17
C THR A 510 15.27 -26.23 -6.96
N HIS A 511 14.18 -26.99 -7.06
CA HIS A 511 14.13 -28.33 -7.67
C HIS A 511 14.78 -28.33 -9.06
N ARG A 512 14.32 -27.46 -9.96
CA ARG A 512 14.77 -27.43 -11.37
C ARG A 512 16.25 -27.07 -11.50
N ILE A 513 16.76 -26.19 -10.64
CA ILE A 513 18.17 -25.78 -10.67
C ILE A 513 19.05 -26.94 -10.20
N ILE A 514 18.65 -27.65 -9.14
CA ILE A 514 19.38 -28.83 -8.63
C ILE A 514 19.40 -29.96 -9.68
N GLU A 515 18.28 -30.21 -10.35
CA GLU A 515 18.22 -31.20 -11.45
C GLU A 515 19.17 -30.84 -12.60
N GLU A 516 19.15 -29.60 -13.08
CA GLU A 516 20.04 -29.19 -14.17
C GLU A 516 21.53 -29.32 -13.77
N ILE A 517 21.87 -28.97 -12.52
CA ILE A 517 23.24 -29.14 -12.02
C ILE A 517 23.63 -30.63 -11.99
N LYS A 518 22.75 -31.53 -11.56
CA LYS A 518 23.01 -32.98 -11.57
C LYS A 518 23.12 -33.53 -12.99
N GLU A 519 22.28 -33.08 -13.91
CA GLU A 519 22.30 -33.54 -15.31
C GLU A 519 23.61 -33.17 -16.02
N ARG A 520 24.13 -31.97 -15.74
CA ARG A 520 25.34 -31.43 -16.40
C ARG A 520 26.64 -31.78 -15.70
N SER A 521 26.60 -32.03 -14.39
CA SER A 521 27.81 -32.35 -13.63
C SER A 521 28.31 -33.78 -13.87
N TYR A 522 29.62 -33.93 -13.77
CA TYR A 522 30.23 -35.25 -13.84
C TYR A 522 29.83 -36.09 -12.61
N ALA A 523 29.37 -37.32 -12.86
CA ALA A 523 28.78 -38.19 -11.86
C ALA A 523 29.49 -39.54 -11.79
N GLU A 524 29.79 -40.02 -10.59
CA GLU A 524 30.37 -41.34 -10.35
C GLU A 524 29.40 -42.24 -9.59
N ARG A 525 29.37 -43.56 -9.89
CA ARG A 525 28.59 -44.51 -9.08
C ARG A 525 29.28 -44.78 -7.76
N ALA A 526 28.57 -44.62 -6.64
CA ALA A 526 29.08 -45.00 -5.32
C ALA A 526 29.38 -46.51 -5.19
N GLY A 527 30.42 -46.89 -4.44
CA GLY A 527 30.68 -48.27 -4.01
C GLY A 527 31.76 -49.06 -4.79
N ARG A 528 31.84 -50.38 -4.52
CA ARG A 528 32.90 -51.29 -5.04
C ARG A 528 32.96 -51.34 -6.58
N LEU A 529 31.82 -51.26 -7.27
CA LEU A 529 31.78 -51.23 -8.74
C LEU A 529 32.35 -49.92 -9.30
N GLY A 530 32.08 -48.77 -8.67
CA GLY A 530 32.64 -47.47 -9.09
C GLY A 530 34.16 -47.40 -8.94
N LYS A 531 34.71 -48.03 -7.89
CA LYS A 531 36.17 -48.17 -7.71
C LYS A 531 36.82 -49.08 -8.76
N LEU A 532 36.09 -50.08 -9.28
CA LEU A 532 36.56 -50.96 -10.36
C LEU A 532 36.63 -50.21 -11.69
N THR A 533 35.60 -49.45 -12.06
CA THR A 533 35.64 -48.57 -13.25
C THR A 533 36.79 -47.54 -13.17
N ARG A 534 37.12 -47.06 -11.96
CA ARG A 534 38.26 -46.13 -11.72
C ARG A 534 39.64 -46.77 -11.95
N MET A 535 39.77 -48.09 -11.83
CA MET A 535 41.03 -48.83 -12.06
C MET A 535 41.22 -49.26 -13.52
N PHE A 536 40.14 -49.43 -14.27
CA PHE A 536 40.17 -49.93 -15.66
C PHE A 536 39.89 -48.85 -16.72
N GLY A 537 39.54 -47.62 -16.31
CA GLY A 537 39.34 -46.46 -17.18
C GLY A 537 40.37 -45.36 -16.92
N LYS A 538 41.61 -45.58 -17.37
CA LYS A 538 42.59 -44.52 -17.63
C LYS A 538 43.16 -44.70 -19.02
#